data_AF-A0A7W0WDC6-F1
#
_entry.id   AF-A0A7W0WDC6-F1
#
_cell.length_a   1.000
_cell.length_b   1.000
_cell.length_c   1.000
_cell.angle_alpha   90.00
_cell.angle_beta   90.00
_cell.angle_gamma   90.00
#
_symmetry.space_group_name_H-M   'P 1'
#
loop_
_entity.id
_entity.type
_entity.pdbx_description
1 polymer ?
#
loop_
_entity_poly.entity_id
_entity_poly.type
_entity_poly.pdbx_seq_one_letter_code
_entity_poly.pdbx_strand_id
1 'polypeptide(L)'
;MPFQLDHVTRTHLDRAVASLSEEFKGVFSVETVARFVEESIDKLGEARVPDFLPVLAHRFARERLRALGQAEGSIAKEVPEVLFVCVQNAGRSQMAAALLNHRSQGRVHVRTAGS
;
A
#
# COMPACT_ATOMS: atom_id res chain seq x y z
N MET A 1 -22.43 -0.93 -8.55
CA MET A 1 -22.15 -1.62 -9.82
C MET A 1 -20.73 -2.14 -9.73
N PRO A 2 -20.45 -3.44 -9.90
CA PRO A 2 -19.08 -3.92 -9.86
C PRO A 2 -18.28 -3.19 -10.94
N PHE A 3 -17.18 -2.57 -10.54
CA PHE A 3 -16.27 -1.88 -11.45
C PHE A 3 -15.70 -2.92 -12.42
N GLN A 4 -16.19 -2.96 -13.65
CA GLN A 4 -15.73 -3.94 -14.63
C GLN A 4 -14.39 -3.46 -15.18
N LEU A 5 -13.30 -3.95 -14.57
CA LEU A 5 -11.93 -3.65 -15.01
C LEU A 5 -11.77 -4.10 -16.46
N ASP A 6 -11.21 -3.23 -17.30
CA ASP A 6 -10.85 -3.61 -18.66
C ASP A 6 -9.68 -4.62 -18.66
N HIS A 7 -9.46 -5.27 -19.80
CA HIS A 7 -8.44 -6.31 -19.95
C HIS A 7 -7.01 -5.79 -19.73
N VAL A 8 -6.72 -4.54 -20.13
CA VAL A 8 -5.40 -3.92 -19.97
C VAL A 8 -5.13 -3.72 -18.49
N THR A 9 -6.07 -3.11 -17.78
CA THR A 9 -6.02 -2.92 -16.32
C THR A 9 -5.82 -4.26 -15.60
N ARG A 10 -6.55 -5.30 -16.00
CA ARG A 10 -6.40 -6.65 -15.42
C ARG A 10 -4.99 -7.22 -15.63
N THR A 11 -4.46 -7.08 -16.84
CA THR A 11 -3.08 -7.54 -17.15
C THR A 11 -2.03 -6.81 -16.30
N HIS A 12 -2.21 -5.51 -16.05
CA HIS A 12 -1.32 -4.75 -15.18
C HIS A 12 -1.40 -5.20 -13.71
N LEU A 13 -2.59 -5.58 -13.24
CA LEU A 13 -2.78 -6.12 -11.90
C LEU A 13 -2.14 -7.50 -11.74
N ASP A 14 -2.24 -8.38 -12.74
CA ASP A 14 -1.57 -9.68 -12.72
C ASP A 14 -0.05 -9.52 -12.63
N ARG A 15 0.51 -8.54 -13.36
CA ARG A 15 1.93 -8.18 -13.25
C ARG A 15 2.28 -7.61 -11.88
N ALA A 16 1.39 -6.82 -11.28
CA ALA A 16 1.59 -6.28 -9.94
C ALA A 16 1.63 -7.42 -8.89
N VAL A 17 0.74 -8.41 -8.99
CA VAL A 17 0.75 -9.60 -8.13
C VAL A 17 2.04 -10.39 -8.31
N ALA A 18 2.46 -10.66 -9.55
CA ALA A 18 3.69 -11.38 -9.82
C ALA A 18 4.92 -10.65 -9.25
N SER A 19 5.02 -9.34 -9.49
CA SER A 19 6.12 -8.51 -8.97
C SER A 19 6.18 -8.50 -7.44
N LEU A 20 5.03 -8.36 -6.76
CA LEU A 20 4.98 -8.37 -5.30
C LEU A 20 5.25 -9.76 -4.73
N SER A 21 4.82 -10.81 -5.43
CA SER A 21 5.08 -12.19 -5.01
C SER A 21 6.57 -12.51 -5.03
N GLU A 22 7.31 -11.99 -6.03
CA GLU A 22 8.77 -12.12 -6.04
C GLU A 22 9.43 -11.24 -4.97
N GLU A 23 8.95 -10.00 -4.77
CA GLU A 23 9.49 -9.10 -3.72
C GLU A 23 9.35 -9.68 -2.30
N PHE A 24 8.23 -10.33 -2.00
CA PHE A 24 7.93 -10.90 -0.68
C PHE A 24 8.11 -12.42 -0.61
N LYS A 25 8.88 -12.99 -1.54
CA LYS A 25 9.16 -14.42 -1.60
C LYS A 25 9.78 -14.92 -0.30
N GLY A 26 9.21 -16.01 0.23
CA GLY A 26 9.63 -16.58 1.51
C GLY A 26 9.03 -15.90 2.74
N VAL A 27 8.29 -14.79 2.57
CA VAL A 27 7.55 -14.12 3.66
C VAL A 27 6.05 -14.37 3.51
N PHE A 28 5.50 -14.17 2.30
CA PHE A 28 4.08 -14.38 2.01
C PHE A 28 3.85 -15.34 0.85
N SER A 29 2.70 -16.01 0.87
CA SER A 29 2.26 -16.85 -0.26
C SER A 29 1.70 -15.99 -1.39
N VAL A 30 1.69 -16.52 -2.61
CA VAL A 30 1.13 -15.84 -3.79
C VAL A 30 -0.35 -15.52 -3.58
N GLU A 31 -1.10 -16.42 -2.94
CA GLU A 31 -2.52 -16.24 -2.61
C GLU A 31 -2.73 -15.07 -1.64
N THR A 32 -1.81 -14.90 -0.68
CA THR A 32 -1.85 -13.79 0.27
C THR A 32 -1.59 -12.47 -0.43
N VAL A 33 -0.58 -12.43 -1.31
CA VAL A 33 -0.27 -11.24 -2.10
C VAL A 33 -1.44 -10.87 -3.02
N ALA A 34 -2.00 -11.84 -3.75
CA ALA A 34 -3.15 -11.64 -4.62
C ALA A 34 -4.34 -11.04 -3.87
N ARG A 35 -4.70 -11.63 -2.72
CA ARG A 35 -5.78 -11.11 -1.86
C ARG A 35 -5.52 -9.66 -1.42
N PHE A 36 -4.29 -9.33 -1.02
CA PHE A 36 -3.94 -7.96 -0.62
C PHE A 36 -4.05 -6.97 -1.78
N VAL A 37 -3.74 -7.37 -3.01
CA VAL A 37 -3.93 -6.54 -4.20
C VAL A 37 -5.42 -6.33 -4.47
N GLU A 38 -6.24 -7.38 -4.46
CA GLU A 38 -7.69 -7.30 -4.65
C GLU A 38 -8.36 -6.40 -3.60
N GLU A 39 -8.08 -6.62 -2.31
CA GLU A 39 -8.60 -5.76 -1.23
C GLU A 39 -8.13 -4.30 -1.35
N SER A 40 -6.96 -4.08 -1.94
CA SER A 40 -6.45 -2.72 -2.17
C SER A 40 -7.18 -2.05 -3.32
N ILE A 41 -7.57 -2.80 -4.37
CA ILE A 41 -8.43 -2.31 -5.43
C ILE A 41 -9.79 -1.92 -4.86
N ASP A 42 -10.42 -2.77 -4.05
CA ASP A 42 -11.75 -2.48 -3.48
C ASP A 42 -11.75 -1.20 -2.66
N LYS A 43 -10.69 -0.98 -1.87
CA LYS A 43 -10.51 0.26 -1.09
C LYS A 43 -10.21 1.49 -1.94
N LEU A 44 -9.68 1.29 -3.15
CA LEU A 44 -9.41 2.34 -4.12
C LEU A 44 -10.55 2.49 -5.15
N GLY A 45 -11.53 1.59 -5.18
CA GLY A 45 -12.57 1.47 -6.20
C GLY A 45 -13.57 2.64 -6.23
N GLU A 46 -13.47 3.57 -5.28
CA GLU A 46 -14.12 4.88 -5.32
C GLU A 46 -13.31 5.94 -6.11
N ALA A 47 -12.14 5.58 -6.65
CA ALA A 47 -11.28 6.51 -7.35
C ALA A 47 -11.94 7.02 -8.63
N ARG A 48 -12.00 8.35 -8.77
CA ARG A 48 -12.54 9.05 -9.95
C ARG A 48 -11.77 8.77 -11.26
N VAL A 49 -10.54 8.23 -11.18
CA VAL A 49 -9.66 8.06 -12.33
C VAL A 49 -9.07 6.64 -12.34
N PRO A 50 -9.65 5.71 -13.13
CA PRO A 50 -9.27 4.31 -13.09
C PRO A 50 -7.93 3.99 -13.78
N ASP A 51 -7.42 4.88 -14.64
CA ASP A 51 -6.15 4.67 -15.36
C ASP A 51 -4.96 4.49 -14.40
N PHE A 52 -5.01 5.10 -13.21
CA PHE A 52 -3.96 5.00 -12.20
C PHE A 52 -4.18 3.85 -11.21
N LEU A 53 -5.32 3.16 -11.30
CA LEU A 53 -5.71 2.12 -10.35
C LEU A 53 -4.66 1.01 -10.22
N PRO A 54 -4.04 0.48 -11.28
CA PRO A 54 -2.99 -0.54 -11.13
C PRO A 54 -1.79 -0.07 -10.31
N VAL A 55 -1.34 1.16 -10.55
CA VAL A 55 -0.16 1.74 -9.88
C VAL A 55 -0.46 1.99 -8.41
N LEU A 56 -1.64 2.57 -8.13
CA LEU A 56 -2.09 2.84 -6.76
C LEU A 56 -2.33 1.54 -5.99
N ALA A 57 -2.98 0.55 -6.60
CA ALA A 57 -3.22 -0.76 -5.99
C ALA A 57 -1.91 -1.49 -5.68
N HIS A 58 -0.97 -1.51 -6.63
CA HIS A 58 0.36 -2.10 -6.41
C HIS A 58 1.08 -1.43 -5.23
N ARG A 59 1.14 -0.09 -5.21
CA ARG A 59 1.79 0.65 -4.12
C ARG A 59 1.10 0.39 -2.79
N PHE A 60 -0.23 0.46 -2.74
CA PHE A 60 -0.96 0.30 -1.49
C PHE A 60 -0.85 -1.13 -0.95
N ALA A 61 -0.93 -2.14 -1.81
CA ALA A 61 -0.71 -3.53 -1.43
C ALA A 61 0.70 -3.75 -0.89
N ARG A 62 1.74 -3.18 -1.55
CA ARG A 62 3.13 -3.23 -1.09
C ARG A 62 3.30 -2.64 0.32
N GLU A 63 2.76 -1.45 0.55
CA GLU A 63 2.85 -0.76 1.84
C GLU A 63 2.16 -1.55 2.96
N ARG A 64 1.02 -2.20 2.65
CA ARG A 64 0.26 -3.05 3.58
C ARG A 64 0.96 -4.38 3.87
N LEU A 65 1.49 -5.08 2.86
CA LEU A 65 2.26 -6.32 3.03
C LEU A 65 3.52 -6.07 3.88
N ARG A 66 4.25 -4.99 3.61
CA ARG A 66 5.41 -4.61 4.43
C ARG A 66 5.02 -4.34 5.87
N ALA A 67 3.89 -3.65 6.10
CA ALA A 67 3.37 -3.41 7.45
C ALA A 67 3.02 -4.71 8.17
N LEU A 68 2.37 -5.66 7.46
CA LEU A 68 2.01 -6.95 8.01
C LEU A 68 3.26 -7.73 8.42
N GLY A 69 4.26 -7.83 7.54
CA GLY A 69 5.48 -8.57 7.84
C GLY A 69 6.27 -7.94 8.99
N GLN A 70 6.26 -6.62 9.10
CA GLN A 70 6.83 -5.89 10.24
C GLN A 70 6.05 -6.12 11.55
N ALA A 71 4.74 -6.35 11.49
CA ALA A 71 3.90 -6.63 12.65
C ALA A 71 4.06 -8.08 13.13
N GLU A 72 4.19 -9.02 12.20
CA GLU A 72 4.43 -10.46 12.47
C GLU A 72 5.90 -10.77 12.81
N GLY A 73 6.80 -9.80 12.62
CA GLY A 73 8.24 -9.97 12.88
C GLY A 73 8.99 -10.71 11.77
N SER A 74 8.32 -11.04 10.66
CA SER A 74 8.93 -11.67 9.48
C SER A 74 9.73 -10.68 8.62
N ILE A 75 9.52 -9.37 8.81
CA ILE A 75 10.31 -8.28 8.21
C ILE A 75 10.84 -7.38 9.32
N ALA A 76 12.15 -7.13 9.34
CA ALA A 76 12.76 -6.26 10.33
C ALA A 76 12.33 -4.79 10.17
N LYS A 77 12.17 -4.09 11.28
CA LYS A 77 12.04 -2.62 11.31
C LYS A 77 13.42 -2.01 11.45
N GLU A 78 13.96 -1.49 10.36
CA GLU A 78 15.30 -0.88 10.33
C GLU A 78 15.36 0.44 11.11
N VAL A 79 14.23 1.15 11.16
CA VAL A 79 14.07 2.43 11.85
C VAL A 79 12.72 2.49 12.58
N PRO A 80 12.54 3.39 13.56
CA PRO A 80 11.24 3.62 14.19
C PRO A 80 10.14 3.93 13.16
N GLU A 81 8.92 3.47 13.44
CA GLU A 81 7.72 3.70 12.62
C GLU A 81 6.79 4.70 13.34
N VAL A 82 6.26 5.69 12.62
CA VAL A 82 5.30 6.69 13.14
C VAL A 82 4.06 6.74 12.25
N LEU A 83 2.87 6.64 12.84
CA LEU A 83 1.59 6.74 12.15
C LEU A 83 0.84 8.02 12.55
N PHE A 84 0.52 8.86 11.58
CA PHE A 84 -0.37 10.01 11.76
C PHE A 84 -1.79 9.69 11.27
N VAL A 85 -2.79 9.94 12.12
CA VAL A 85 -4.20 9.68 11.81
C VAL A 85 -4.99 10.98 11.85
N CYS A 86 -5.84 11.20 10.84
CA CYS A 86 -6.88 12.23 10.88
C CYS A 86 -8.15 11.69 10.22
N VAL A 87 -9.23 12.48 10.14
CA VAL A 87 -10.50 12.01 9.57
C VAL A 87 -10.36 11.69 8.08
N GLN A 88 -10.00 12.68 7.26
CA GLN A 88 -10.05 12.55 5.79
C GLN A 88 -8.77 12.02 5.14
N ASN A 89 -7.71 11.81 5.91
CA ASN A 89 -6.36 11.53 5.40
C ASN A 89 -5.81 12.51 4.33
N ALA A 90 -6.35 13.72 4.26
CA ALA A 90 -6.07 14.68 3.19
C ALA A 90 -5.49 16.03 3.67
N GLY A 91 -5.27 16.17 4.98
CA GLY A 91 -4.84 17.45 5.58
C GLY A 91 -3.78 17.25 6.68
N ARG A 92 -4.19 17.33 7.95
CA ARG A 92 -3.27 17.31 9.11
C ARG A 92 -2.31 16.12 9.13
N SER A 93 -2.81 14.91 8.90
CA SER A 93 -1.98 13.70 8.87
C SER A 93 -0.92 13.76 7.76
N GLN A 94 -1.30 14.22 6.57
CA GLN A 94 -0.40 14.41 5.43
C GLN A 94 0.68 15.46 5.71
N MET A 95 0.29 16.61 6.26
CA MET A 95 1.23 17.68 6.61
C MET A 95 2.24 17.24 7.67
N ALA A 96 1.76 16.58 8.74
CA ALA A 96 2.62 16.06 9.79
C ALA A 96 3.59 14.99 9.25
N ALA A 97 3.10 14.11 8.37
CA ALA A 97 3.93 13.09 7.75
C ALA A 97 5.02 13.67 6.86
N ALA A 98 4.67 14.64 6.01
CA ALA A 98 5.62 15.32 5.14
C ALA A 98 6.72 16.04 5.93
N LEU A 99 6.34 16.75 7.00
CA LEU A 99 7.28 17.45 7.88
C LEU A 99 8.22 16.47 8.60
N LEU A 100 7.68 15.41 9.20
CA LEU A 100 8.51 14.42 9.90
C LEU A 100 9.45 13.70 8.94
N ASN A 101 8.97 13.28 7.77
CA ASN A 101 9.79 12.62 6.76
C ASN A 101 10.94 13.52 6.28
N HIS A 102 10.67 14.81 6.07
CA HIS A 102 11.69 15.78 5.70
C HIS A 102 12.74 15.99 6.81
N ARG A 103 12.30 16.08 8.07
CA ARG A 103 13.19 16.35 9.21
C ARG A 103 13.95 15.12 9.69
N SER A 104 13.41 13.91 9.54
CA SER A 104 14.03 12.68 10.01
C SER A 104 15.25 12.27 9.16
N GLN A 105 15.32 12.73 7.90
CA GLN A 105 16.38 12.36 6.96
C GLN A 105 16.52 10.83 6.83
N GLY A 106 15.39 10.13 6.73
CA GLY A 106 15.35 8.67 6.59
C GLY A 106 15.52 7.89 7.90
N ARG A 107 15.70 8.56 9.05
CA ARG A 107 15.84 7.89 10.36
C ARG A 107 14.51 7.42 10.99
N VAL A 108 13.39 7.67 10.31
CA VAL A 108 12.05 7.28 10.76
C VAL A 108 11.23 6.94 9.52
N HIS A 109 10.49 5.84 9.56
CA HIS A 109 9.46 5.52 8.58
C HIS A 109 8.12 6.15 9.00
N VAL A 110 7.49 6.88 8.08
CA VAL A 110 6.29 7.67 8.38
C VAL A 110 5.12 7.19 7.54
N ARG A 111 3.97 6.98 8.17
CA ARG A 111 2.73 6.50 7.56
C ARG A 111 1.56 7.41 7.92
N THR A 112 0.50 7.37 7.12
CA THR A 112 -0.73 8.16 7.33
C THR A 112 -1.99 7.31 7.18
N ALA A 113 -3.04 7.62 7.94
CA ALA A 113 -4.35 7.00 7.78
C ALA A 113 -5.52 7.99 7.95
N GLY A 114 -6.68 7.59 7.41
CA GLY A 114 -7.99 8.21 7.55
C GLY A 114 -8.91 7.36 8.43
N SER A 115 -9.99 7.94 8.97
CA SER A 115 -11.04 7.25 9.73
C SER A 115 -12.40 7.41 9.07
#